data_AF-A0A1A8MFQ0-F1
#
_entry.id   AF-A0A1A8MFQ0-F1
#
_cell.length_a   1.000
_cell.length_b   1.000
_cell.length_c   1.000
_cell.angle_alpha   90.00
_cell.angle_beta   90.00
_cell.angle_gamma   90.00
#
_symmetry.space_group_name_H-M   'P 1'
#
loop_
_entity.id
_entity.type
_entity.pdbx_description
1 polymer ?
#
loop_
_entity_poly.entity_id
_entity_poly.type
_entity_poly.pdbx_seq_one_letter_code
_entity_poly.pdbx_strand_id
1 'polypeptide(L)'
;AFVCFDHPDFKGQQYILEHGEYPEFQRWNAHNDHMGSCRPIRMHGEHYRLELFEGDNFTGQCVELCDDCPFLNARGLTKNCLNSIKVYGDGAWVLYEEPNYRGRMYVVERGNYCSHKEWEAENPTIQSVRRVANYF
;
A
#
# COMPACT_ATOMS: atom_id res chain seq x y z
N ALA A 1 8.74 9.10 -6.35
CA ALA A 1 7.41 9.22 -5.72
C ALA A 1 7.55 9.67 -4.26
N PHE A 2 6.52 10.33 -3.73
CA PHE A 2 6.40 10.71 -2.31
C PHE A 2 5.19 10.00 -1.69
N VAL A 3 5.30 9.65 -0.41
CA VAL A 3 4.14 9.33 0.42
C VAL A 3 3.81 10.55 1.28
N CYS A 4 2.56 11.00 1.19
CA CYS A 4 2.00 12.13 1.93
C CYS A 4 0.98 11.63 2.95
N PHE A 5 0.80 12.40 4.01
CA PHE A 5 -0.05 12.07 5.13
C PHE A 5 -0.96 13.26 5.44
N ASP A 6 -2.19 13.01 5.86
CA ASP A 6 -3.10 14.07 6.28
C ASP A 6 -2.71 14.68 7.64
N HIS A 7 -2.05 13.95 8.53
CA HIS A 7 -1.58 14.49 9.81
C HIS A 7 -0.06 14.79 9.82
N PRO A 8 0.41 15.63 10.77
CA PRO A 8 1.83 15.77 11.07
C PRO A 8 2.50 14.46 11.47
N ASP A 9 3.83 14.44 11.48
CA ASP A 9 4.66 13.34 11.99
C ASP A 9 4.45 11.97 11.30
N PHE A 10 4.08 12.00 10.02
CA PHE A 10 3.83 10.81 9.19
C PHE A 10 2.72 9.92 9.76
N LYS A 11 1.56 10.53 10.06
CA LYS A 11 0.41 9.85 10.66
C LYS A 11 -0.88 10.06 9.86
N GLY A 12 -1.82 9.15 10.08
CA GLY A 12 -3.15 9.21 9.47
C GLY A 12 -3.19 8.62 8.06
N GLN A 13 -4.10 9.12 7.22
CA GLN A 13 -4.32 8.59 5.89
C GLN A 13 -3.13 8.88 4.99
N GLN A 14 -2.64 7.84 4.31
CA GLN A 14 -1.53 7.94 3.37
C GLN A 14 -2.03 8.21 1.95
N TYR A 15 -1.24 8.96 1.18
CA TYR A 15 -1.45 9.25 -0.24
C TYR A 15 -0.14 9.08 -1.00
N ILE A 16 -0.19 8.41 -2.15
CA ILE A 16 0.98 8.24 -3.02
C ILE A 16 0.96 9.30 -4.13
N LEU A 17 2.04 10.07 -4.22
CA LEU A 17 2.28 11.05 -5.29
C LEU A 17 3.44 10.56 -6.15
N GLU A 18 3.10 9.98 -7.30
CA GLU A 18 4.06 9.59 -8.33
C GLU A 18 4.42 10.80 -9.19
N HIS A 19 5.31 10.63 -10.17
CA HIS A 19 5.65 11.73 -11.07
C HIS A 19 4.39 12.17 -11.84
N GLY A 20 3.97 13.43 -11.67
CA GLY A 20 2.80 13.98 -12.33
C GLY A 20 2.35 15.31 -11.73
N GLU A 21 1.30 15.87 -12.29
CA GLU A 21 0.66 17.10 -11.82
C GLU A 21 -0.63 16.77 -11.06
N TYR A 22 -0.79 17.35 -9.88
CA TYR A 22 -1.94 17.13 -8.99
C TYR A 22 -2.55 18.48 -8.60
N PRO A 23 -3.26 19.16 -9.51
CA PRO A 23 -3.84 20.49 -9.26
C PRO A 23 -4.98 20.49 -8.24
N GLU A 24 -5.58 19.32 -7.98
CA GLU A 24 -6.76 19.14 -7.13
C GLU A 24 -6.60 17.89 -6.28
N PHE A 25 -7.14 17.91 -5.06
CA PHE A 25 -6.94 16.82 -4.10
C PHE A 25 -7.56 15.48 -4.53
N GLN A 26 -8.60 15.52 -5.37
CA GLN A 26 -9.20 14.33 -5.97
C GLN A 26 -8.20 13.59 -6.88
N ARG A 27 -7.21 14.29 -7.46
CA ARG A 27 -6.19 13.68 -8.31
C ARG A 27 -5.25 12.74 -7.56
N TRP A 28 -5.11 12.91 -6.24
CA TRP A 28 -4.34 11.99 -5.38
C TRP A 28 -5.24 11.12 -4.49
N ASN A 29 -6.53 10.99 -4.82
CA ASN A 29 -7.53 10.21 -4.08
C ASN A 29 -7.79 10.69 -2.63
N ALA A 30 -7.65 11.99 -2.34
CA ALA A 30 -8.11 12.55 -1.06
C ALA A 30 -9.56 13.05 -1.11
N HIS A 31 -10.12 13.27 0.08
CA HIS A 31 -11.46 13.84 0.28
C HIS A 31 -11.42 15.35 0.57
N ASN A 32 -10.25 15.90 0.88
CA ASN A 32 -9.99 17.32 1.12
C ASN A 32 -8.53 17.65 0.74
N ASP A 33 -8.17 18.92 0.84
CA ASP A 33 -6.84 19.47 0.52
C ASP A 33 -5.85 19.44 1.69
N HIS A 34 -6.19 18.78 2.79
CA HIS A 34 -5.33 18.74 3.98
C HIS A 34 -4.16 17.77 3.80
N MET A 35 -2.94 18.28 3.99
CA MET A 35 -1.70 17.52 3.95
C MET A 35 -0.77 18.01 5.06
N GLY A 36 -0.50 17.15 6.05
CA GLY A 36 0.23 17.50 7.25
C GLY A 36 1.73 17.17 7.18
N SER A 37 2.11 16.10 6.46
CA SER A 37 3.51 15.70 6.33
C SER A 37 3.75 14.86 5.08
N CYS A 38 5.00 14.79 4.62
CA CYS A 38 5.39 13.96 3.47
C CYS A 38 6.83 13.49 3.56
N ARG A 39 7.12 12.32 2.98
CA ARG A 39 8.49 11.79 2.85
C ARG A 39 8.69 11.15 1.48
N PRO A 40 9.93 11.14 0.95
CA PRO A 40 10.22 10.39 -0.25
C PRO A 40 10.02 8.88 0.00
N ILE A 41 9.56 8.18 -1.03
CA ILE A 41 9.72 6.72 -1.11
C ILE A 41 11.22 6.45 -1.26
N ARG A 42 11.75 5.43 -0.57
CA ARG A 42 13.17 5.04 -0.62
C ARG A 42 13.42 3.94 -1.64
N MET A 43 12.43 3.09 -1.86
CA MET A 43 12.47 1.95 -2.78
C MET A 43 12.03 2.35 -4.19
N HIS A 44 12.99 2.42 -5.12
CA HIS A 44 12.76 2.86 -6.50
C HIS A 44 13.12 1.84 -7.58
N GLY A 45 13.44 0.61 -7.20
CA GLY A 45 13.80 -0.42 -8.17
C GLY A 45 12.60 -1.06 -8.85
N GLU A 46 12.90 -2.00 -9.73
CA GLU A 46 11.93 -2.70 -10.57
C GLU A 46 11.70 -4.15 -10.11
N HIS A 47 12.34 -4.59 -9.01
CA HIS A 47 12.14 -5.91 -8.47
C HIS A 47 10.99 -5.90 -7.46
N TYR A 48 9.82 -6.31 -7.92
CA TYR A 48 8.60 -6.38 -7.14
C TYR A 48 8.30 -7.81 -6.73
N ARG A 49 8.26 -8.07 -5.42
CA ARG A 49 7.74 -9.32 -4.86
C ARG A 49 7.13 -9.07 -3.49
N LEU A 50 5.91 -9.54 -3.29
CA LEU A 50 5.10 -9.31 -2.10
C LEU A 50 4.44 -10.63 -1.67
N GLU A 51 4.60 -11.01 -0.42
CA GLU A 51 3.85 -12.11 0.19
C GLU A 51 2.81 -11.53 1.16
N LEU A 52 1.56 -11.91 0.98
CA LEU A 52 0.40 -11.47 1.77
C LEU A 52 -0.12 -12.64 2.61
N PHE A 53 -0.33 -12.41 3.92
CA PHE A 53 -0.74 -13.46 4.86
C PHE A 53 -2.05 -13.09 5.56
N GLU A 54 -2.94 -14.09 5.71
CA GLU A 54 -4.21 -13.94 6.42
C GLU A 54 -4.02 -13.67 7.92
N GLY A 55 -3.05 -14.32 8.56
CA GLY A 55 -2.77 -14.20 9.99
C GLY A 55 -1.62 -13.25 10.31
N ASP A 56 -1.52 -12.82 11.58
CA ASP A 56 -0.35 -12.10 12.09
C ASP A 56 0.89 -13.02 12.07
N ASN A 57 2.08 -12.42 12.14
CA ASN A 57 3.36 -13.13 12.21
C ASN A 57 3.57 -14.17 11.10
N PHE A 58 3.08 -13.87 9.89
CA PHE A 58 3.25 -14.67 8.67
C PHE A 58 2.60 -16.05 8.75
N THR A 59 1.41 -16.12 9.35
CA THR A 59 0.65 -17.37 9.54
C THR A 59 -0.59 -17.42 8.64
N GLY A 60 -1.16 -18.62 8.50
CA GLY A 60 -2.38 -18.85 7.72
C GLY A 60 -2.14 -18.94 6.21
N GLN A 61 -3.18 -18.68 5.43
CA GLN A 61 -3.09 -18.67 3.97
C GLN A 61 -2.13 -17.57 3.50
N CYS A 62 -1.29 -17.89 2.52
CA CYS A 62 -0.35 -16.97 1.91
C CYS A 62 -0.58 -16.88 0.39
N VAL A 63 -0.47 -15.67 -0.16
CA VAL A 63 -0.47 -15.41 -1.60
C VAL A 63 0.74 -14.54 -1.95
N GLU A 64 1.48 -14.96 -2.97
CA GLU A 64 2.57 -14.18 -3.55
C GLU A 64 2.10 -13.38 -4.78
N LEU A 65 2.54 -12.12 -4.85
CA LEU A 65 2.31 -11.20 -5.95
C LEU A 65 3.63 -10.61 -6.46
N CYS A 66 3.80 -10.58 -7.78
CA CYS A 66 4.88 -9.86 -8.48
C CYS A 66 4.33 -8.75 -9.39
N ASP A 67 3.01 -8.70 -9.55
CA ASP A 67 2.29 -7.77 -10.42
C ASP A 67 1.11 -7.15 -9.69
N ASP A 68 0.56 -6.11 -10.32
CA ASP A 68 -0.63 -5.42 -9.83
C ASP A 68 -1.82 -6.39 -9.73
N CYS A 69 -2.62 -6.23 -8.69
CA CYS A 69 -3.80 -7.04 -8.45
C CYS A 69 -4.99 -6.13 -8.13
N PRO A 70 -5.92 -5.90 -9.07
CA PRO A 70 -7.09 -5.05 -8.85
C PRO A 70 -8.13 -5.72 -7.94
N PHE A 71 -8.04 -7.04 -7.73
CA PHE A 71 -8.96 -7.77 -6.85
C PHE A 71 -8.30 -9.03 -6.27
N LEU A 72 -7.93 -9.00 -5.00
CA LEU A 72 -7.18 -10.07 -4.34
C LEU A 72 -7.94 -11.40 -4.28
N ASN A 73 -9.27 -11.37 -4.23
CA ASN A 73 -10.05 -12.61 -4.14
C ASN A 73 -9.93 -13.45 -5.42
N ALA A 74 -9.63 -12.81 -6.55
CA ALA A 74 -9.30 -13.52 -7.80
C ALA A 74 -7.98 -14.31 -7.72
N ARG A 75 -7.13 -14.03 -6.71
CA ARG A 75 -5.86 -14.72 -6.46
C ARG A 75 -5.97 -15.82 -5.39
N GLY A 76 -7.20 -16.15 -4.98
CA GLY A 76 -7.48 -17.24 -4.03
C GLY A 76 -7.56 -16.81 -2.56
N LEU A 77 -7.37 -15.53 -2.26
CA LEU A 77 -7.66 -14.97 -0.93
C LEU A 77 -9.18 -14.87 -0.74
N THR A 78 -9.77 -15.85 -0.06
CA THR A 78 -11.23 -15.88 0.15
C THR A 78 -11.71 -14.86 1.17
N LYS A 79 -10.79 -14.41 2.05
CA LYS A 79 -11.02 -13.34 3.02
C LYS A 79 -10.20 -12.12 2.65
N ASN A 80 -10.81 -10.95 2.82
CA ASN A 80 -10.15 -9.67 2.59
C ASN A 80 -9.26 -9.26 3.78
N CYS A 81 -9.04 -10.13 4.75
CA CYS A 81 -8.28 -9.84 5.97
C CYS A 81 -6.81 -10.21 5.77
N LEU A 82 -5.94 -9.23 5.64
CA LEU A 82 -4.49 -9.38 5.61
C LEU A 82 -3.91 -8.84 6.90
N ASN A 83 -3.28 -9.71 7.68
CA ASN A 83 -2.72 -9.32 8.97
C ASN A 83 -1.19 -9.26 8.96
N SER A 84 -0.49 -9.88 8.02
CA SER A 84 0.95 -9.65 7.89
C SER A 84 1.41 -9.70 6.44
N ILE A 85 2.52 -9.04 6.15
CA ILE A 85 3.09 -8.97 4.80
C ILE A 85 4.61 -9.06 4.83
N LYS A 86 5.19 -9.61 3.77
CA LYS A 86 6.63 -9.50 3.51
C LYS A 86 6.85 -8.87 2.16
N VAL A 87 7.58 -7.76 2.16
CA VAL A 87 7.95 -7.01 0.96
C VAL A 87 9.40 -7.30 0.63
N TYR A 88 9.62 -7.88 -0.54
CA TYR A 88 10.93 -8.24 -1.06
C TYR A 88 11.34 -7.29 -2.19
N GLY A 89 12.60 -7.39 -2.60
CA GLY A 89 13.14 -6.59 -3.69
C GLY A 89 13.36 -5.13 -3.29
N ASP A 90 13.35 -4.27 -4.30
CA ASP A 90 13.65 -2.84 -4.19
C ASP A 90 12.52 -1.96 -4.76
N GLY A 91 11.37 -2.55 -5.09
CA GLY A 91 10.14 -1.85 -5.46
C GLY A 91 9.17 -1.65 -4.28
N ALA A 92 8.51 -0.49 -4.23
CA ALA A 92 7.46 -0.20 -3.25
C ALA A 92 6.07 -0.60 -3.76
N TRP A 93 5.14 -0.84 -2.83
CA TRP A 93 3.76 -1.23 -3.12
C TRP A 93 2.76 -0.30 -2.44
N VAL A 94 1.57 -0.20 -3.03
CA VAL A 94 0.41 0.48 -2.45
C VAL A 94 -0.70 -0.55 -2.26
N LEU A 95 -1.17 -0.68 -1.02
CA LEU A 95 -2.30 -1.51 -0.63
C LEU A 95 -3.55 -0.65 -0.53
N TYR A 96 -4.70 -1.21 -0.90
CA TYR A 96 -5.98 -0.52 -0.94
C TYR A 96 -7.07 -1.33 -0.22
N GLU A 97 -7.88 -0.67 0.60
CA GLU A 97 -9.01 -1.30 1.30
C GLU A 97 -10.11 -1.79 0.33
N GLU A 98 -10.24 -1.17 -0.84
CA GLU A 98 -11.26 -1.52 -1.83
C GLU A 98 -10.66 -2.11 -3.13
N PRO A 99 -11.46 -2.86 -3.92
CA PRO A 99 -11.05 -3.31 -5.24
C PRO A 99 -10.76 -2.14 -6.19
N ASN A 100 -9.99 -2.42 -7.24
CA ASN A 100 -9.66 -1.48 -8.32
C ASN A 100 -8.96 -0.20 -7.83
N TYR A 101 -8.09 -0.33 -6.84
CA TYR A 101 -7.21 0.73 -6.33
C TYR A 101 -7.97 1.93 -5.74
N ARG A 102 -8.98 1.62 -4.91
CA ARG A 102 -9.88 2.60 -4.27
C ARG A 102 -9.84 2.51 -2.74
N GLY A 103 -10.50 3.47 -2.12
CA GLY A 103 -10.54 3.58 -0.66
C GLY A 103 -9.20 4.03 -0.10
N ARG A 104 -8.97 3.69 1.17
CA ARG A 104 -7.76 4.07 1.88
C ARG A 104 -6.54 3.35 1.33
N MET A 105 -5.42 4.07 1.30
CA MET A 105 -4.14 3.62 0.78
C MET A 105 -3.13 3.41 1.90
N TYR A 106 -2.26 2.41 1.73
CA TYR A 106 -1.13 2.14 2.62
C TYR A 106 0.10 1.81 1.79
N VAL A 107 1.19 2.54 2.01
CA VAL A 107 2.44 2.34 1.28
C VAL A 107 3.39 1.46 2.07
N VAL A 108 3.88 0.40 1.44
CA VAL A 108 4.80 -0.55 2.06
C VAL A 108 6.05 -0.69 1.21
N GLU A 109 7.19 -0.62 1.89
CA GLU A 109 8.53 -0.72 1.32
C GLU A 109 9.15 -2.04 1.77
N ARG A 110 10.35 -2.38 1.28
CA ARG A 110 11.05 -3.61 1.68
C ARG A 110 11.07 -3.77 3.20
N GLY A 111 10.56 -4.89 3.68
CA GLY A 111 10.40 -5.14 5.11
C GLY A 111 9.48 -6.31 5.43
N ASN A 112 9.49 -6.69 6.70
CA ASN A 112 8.61 -7.69 7.28
C ASN A 112 7.66 -6.96 8.22
N TYR A 113 6.35 -7.05 7.96
CA TYR A 113 5.33 -6.40 8.75
C TYR A 113 4.48 -7.47 9.41
N CYS A 114 4.62 -7.64 10.73
CA CYS A 114 4.04 -8.77 11.45
C CYS A 114 2.56 -8.57 11.82
N SER A 115 2.05 -7.34 11.71
CA SER A 115 0.64 -6.99 11.94
C SER A 115 0.19 -5.86 11.01
N HIS A 116 -1.12 -5.74 10.72
CA HIS A 116 -1.65 -4.66 9.88
C HIS A 116 -1.42 -3.25 10.41
N LYS A 117 -1.20 -3.15 11.72
CA LYS A 117 -0.83 -1.90 12.39
C LYS A 117 0.54 -1.38 11.98
N GLU A 118 1.44 -2.24 11.49
CA GLU A 118 2.80 -1.84 11.10
C GLU A 118 2.85 -1.08 9.77
N TRP A 119 1.82 -1.22 8.93
CA TRP A 119 1.60 -0.34 7.78
C TRP A 119 0.53 0.73 8.05
N GLU A 120 0.22 0.95 9.34
CA GLU A 120 -0.69 1.98 9.86
C GLU A 120 -2.15 1.85 9.40
N ALA A 121 -2.59 0.64 9.05
CA ALA A 121 -4.00 0.40 8.78
C ALA A 121 -4.84 0.35 10.07
N GLU A 122 -6.06 0.89 10.01
CA GLU A 122 -7.03 0.83 11.11
C GLU A 122 -7.67 -0.56 11.24
N ASN A 123 -7.71 -1.31 10.13
CA ASN A 123 -8.28 -2.65 10.04
C ASN A 123 -7.49 -3.47 9.00
N PRO A 124 -7.57 -4.81 9.02
CA PRO A 124 -6.79 -5.66 8.11
C PRO A 124 -7.38 -5.76 6.69
N THR A 125 -8.41 -4.99 6.34
CA THR A 125 -9.09 -5.15 5.06
C THR A 125 -8.24 -4.62 3.93
N ILE A 126 -7.79 -5.48 3.02
CA ILE A 126 -7.12 -5.09 1.79
C ILE A 126 -7.73 -5.90 0.66
N GLN A 127 -8.06 -5.24 -0.46
CA GLN A 127 -8.75 -5.84 -1.59
C GLN A 127 -8.06 -5.63 -2.93
N SER A 128 -7.18 -4.62 -3.04
CA SER A 128 -6.35 -4.46 -4.22
C SER A 128 -4.97 -3.94 -3.86
N VAL A 129 -4.01 -4.22 -4.74
CA VAL A 129 -2.59 -3.92 -4.51
C VAL A 129 -1.96 -3.54 -5.85
N ARG A 130 -1.14 -2.49 -5.87
CA ARG A 130 -0.35 -2.14 -7.07
C ARG A 130 1.08 -1.78 -6.71
N ARG A 131 1.94 -1.87 -7.69
CA ARG A 131 3.31 -1.38 -7.66
C ARG A 131 3.31 0.15 -7.70
N VAL A 132 4.21 0.77 -6.96
CA VAL A 132 4.52 2.19 -7.12
C VAL A 132 5.31 2.34 -8.41
N ALA A 133 4.81 3.17 -9.32
CA ALA A 133 5.46 3.48 -10.58
C ALA A 133 6.69 4.37 -10.32
N ASN A 134 7.85 3.89 -10.77
CA ASN A 134 9.08 4.66 -10.79
C ASN A 134 9.32 5.10 -12.23
N TYR A 135 8.90 6.33 -12.56
CA TYR A 135 9.38 7.02 -13.75
C TYR A 135 10.62 7.81 -13.33
N PHE A 136 11.80 7.34 -13.73
CA PHE A 136 13.03 8.13 -13.69
C PHE A 136 13.23 8.84 -15.02
#